data_AF-A0A800LUB7-F1
#
_entry.id   AF-A0A800LUB7-F1
#
_cell.length_a   1.000
_cell.length_b   1.000
_cell.length_c   1.000
_cell.angle_alpha   90.00
_cell.angle_beta   90.00
_cell.angle_gamma   90.00
#
_symmetry.space_group_name_H-M   'P 1'
#
loop_
_entity.id
_entity.type
_entity.pdbx_description
1 polymer ?
#
loop_
_entity_poly.entity_id
_entity_poly.type
_entity_poly.pdbx_seq_one_letter_code
_entity_poly.pdbx_strand_id
1 'polypeptide(L)'
;MIKSYLNIALRALIRQKGYTAINIIGLAIGMASCILILLYVQDELSYDRHHEKAGQIYRLANEAHIGGQQIRSAQTPAPWGPALAREFPEVLQAMR
;
A
#
# COMPACT_ATOMS: atom_id res chain seq x y z
N MET A 1 -5.15 -36.69 25.29
CA MET A 1 -6.35 -35.93 25.71
C MET A 1 -6.88 -34.99 24.63
N ILE A 2 -6.05 -34.13 23.99
CA ILE A 2 -6.44 -33.25 22.88
C ILE A 2 -7.21 -33.95 21.74
N LYS A 3 -6.80 -35.17 21.34
CA LYS A 3 -7.52 -35.98 20.34
C LYS A 3 -8.99 -36.24 20.70
N SER A 4 -9.30 -36.44 21.99
CA SER A 4 -10.67 -36.70 22.44
C SER A 4 -11.51 -35.42 22.34
N TYR A 5 -11.00 -34.29 22.83
CA TYR A 5 -11.67 -32.99 22.71
C TYR A 5 -11.90 -32.57 21.26
N LEU A 6 -10.91 -32.78 20.37
CA LEU A 6 -11.05 -32.49 18.94
C LEU A 6 -12.17 -33.33 18.31
N ASN A 7 -12.21 -34.63 18.64
CA ASN A 7 -13.24 -35.54 18.13
C ASN A 7 -14.64 -35.18 18.63
N ILE A 8 -14.76 -34.71 19.87
CA ILE A 8 -16.05 -34.27 20.44
C ILE A 8 -16.51 -32.97 19.76
N ALA A 9 -15.61 -31.99 19.59
CA ALA A 9 -15.91 -30.73 18.91
C ALA A 9 -16.32 -30.94 17.44
N LEU A 10 -15.60 -31.78 16.70
CA LEU A 10 -15.93 -32.14 15.32
C LEU A 10 -17.32 -32.78 15.22
N ARG A 11 -17.65 -33.71 16.12
CA ARG A 11 -18.96 -34.37 16.12
C ARG A 11 -20.09 -33.38 16.46
N ALA A 12 -19.84 -32.41 17.32
CA ALA A 12 -20.78 -31.34 17.65
C ALA A 12 -21.02 -30.39 16.45
N LEU A 13 -19.95 -29.97 15.76
CA LEU A 13 -20.00 -29.16 14.53
C LEU A 13 -20.82 -29.85 13.43
N ILE A 14 -20.60 -31.15 13.22
CA ILE A 14 -21.31 -31.96 12.21
C ILE A 14 -22.79 -32.16 12.57
N ARG A 15 -23.15 -32.15 13.86
CA ARG A 15 -24.55 -32.30 14.30
C ARG A 15 -25.37 -31.02 14.05
N GLN A 16 -24.74 -29.84 14.11
CA GLN A 16 -25.37 -28.54 13.88
C GLN A 16 -24.86 -27.86 12.61
N LYS A 17 -24.99 -28.52 11.46
CA LYS A 17 -24.37 -28.09 10.18
C LYS A 17 -24.77 -26.69 9.73
N GLY A 18 -26.06 -26.34 9.82
CA GLY A 18 -26.57 -25.03 9.36
C GLY A 18 -26.02 -23.86 10.18
N TYR A 19 -26.17 -23.94 11.51
CA TYR A 19 -25.65 -22.91 12.43
C TYR A 19 -24.12 -22.77 12.34
N THR A 20 -23.42 -23.90 12.30
CA THR A 20 -21.97 -23.95 12.13
C THR A 20 -21.53 -23.30 10.81
N ALA A 21 -22.21 -23.60 9.69
CA ALA A 21 -21.86 -23.05 8.39
C ALA A 21 -22.01 -21.53 8.36
N ILE A 22 -23.11 -20.99 8.89
CA ILE A 22 -23.34 -19.54 8.93
C ILE A 22 -22.25 -18.84 9.75
N ASN A 23 -21.92 -19.36 10.93
CA ASN A 23 -20.87 -18.77 11.78
C ASN A 23 -19.49 -18.83 11.14
N ILE A 24 -19.11 -19.97 10.56
CA ILE A 24 -17.80 -20.12 9.91
C ILE A 24 -17.69 -19.21 8.69
N ILE A 25 -18.73 -19.16 7.85
CA ILE A 25 -18.73 -18.30 6.65
C ILE A 25 -18.68 -16.83 7.04
N GLY A 26 -19.51 -16.40 8.00
CA GLY A 26 -19.51 -15.01 8.48
C GLY A 26 -18.14 -14.59 9.04
N LEU A 27 -17.53 -15.44 9.87
CA LEU A 27 -16.19 -15.19 10.39
C LEU A 27 -15.14 -15.18 9.28
N ALA A 28 -15.19 -16.14 8.36
CA ALA A 28 -14.25 -16.25 7.25
C ALA A 28 -14.30 -15.02 6.33
N ILE A 29 -15.51 -14.54 5.99
CA ILE A 29 -15.70 -13.34 5.18
C ILE A 29 -15.15 -12.12 5.93
N GLY A 30 -15.48 -11.94 7.21
CA GLY A 30 -14.98 -10.82 8.00
C GLY A 30 -13.45 -10.78 8.08
N MET A 31 -12.83 -11.94 8.31
CA MET A 31 -11.36 -12.07 8.30
C MET A 31 -10.77 -11.79 6.92
N ALA A 32 -11.36 -12.35 5.86
CA ALA A 32 -10.90 -12.14 4.49
C ALA A 32 -10.96 -10.65 4.10
N SER A 33 -12.07 -9.97 4.39
CA SER A 33 -12.22 -8.54 4.15
C SER A 33 -11.17 -7.72 4.89
N CYS A 34 -10.92 -8.01 6.17
CA CYS A 34 -9.89 -7.32 6.95
C CYS A 34 -8.48 -7.52 6.37
N ILE A 35 -8.13 -8.75 5.99
CA ILE A 35 -6.83 -9.07 5.38
C ILE A 35 -6.68 -8.37 4.04
N LEU A 36 -7.71 -8.36 3.19
CA LEU A 36 -7.66 -7.69 1.88
C LEU A 36 -7.43 -6.18 2.01
N ILE A 37 -8.12 -5.51 2.96
CA ILE A 37 -7.92 -4.08 3.22
C ILE A 37 -6.49 -3.83 3.72
N LEU A 38 -5.99 -4.67 4.63
CA LEU A 38 -4.63 -4.54 5.15
C LEU A 38 -3.59 -4.68 4.03
N LEU A 39 -3.74 -5.68 3.16
CA LEU A 39 -2.86 -5.89 2.02
C LEU A 39 -2.91 -4.69 1.06
N TYR A 40 -4.10 -4.17 0.78
CA TYR A 40 -4.27 -2.99 -0.06
C TYR A 40 -3.55 -1.76 0.51
N VAL A 41 -3.70 -1.49 1.81
CA VAL A 41 -3.01 -0.38 2.48
C VAL A 41 -1.49 -0.60 2.48
N GLN A 42 -1.05 -1.84 2.69
CA GLN A 42 0.37 -2.17 2.66
C GLN A 42 0.98 -1.96 1.27
N ASP A 43 0.25 -2.33 0.22
CA ASP A 43 0.64 -2.13 -1.17
C ASP A 43 0.75 -0.63 -1.51
N GLU A 44 -0.28 0.15 -1.18
CA GLU A 44 -0.32 1.60 -1.41
C GLU A 44 0.82 2.33 -0.69
N LEU A 45 1.10 1.96 0.57
CA LEU A 45 2.22 2.53 1.34
C LEU A 45 3.60 2.07 0.86
N SER A 46 3.67 0.95 0.15
CA SER A 46 4.90 0.41 -0.42
C SER A 46 5.18 0.93 -1.83
N TYR A 47 4.20 1.58 -2.49
CA TYR A 47 4.28 2.00 -3.89
C TYR A 47 5.56 2.76 -4.23
N ASP A 48 5.94 3.76 -3.43
CA ASP A 48 7.14 4.58 -3.67
C ASP A 48 8.43 3.98 -3.05
N ARG A 49 8.34 2.82 -2.37
CA ARG A 49 9.44 2.25 -1.57
C ARG A 49 10.17 1.07 -2.23
N HIS A 50 9.90 0.80 -3.51
CA HIS A 50 10.50 -0.32 -4.24
C HIS A 50 12.01 -0.14 -4.52
N HIS A 51 12.54 1.07 -4.43
CA HIS A 51 13.96 1.35 -4.66
C HIS A 51 14.76 1.36 -3.35
N GLU A 52 15.98 0.79 -3.35
CA GLU A 52 16.87 0.75 -2.17
C GLU A 52 17.13 2.14 -1.57
N LYS A 53 17.08 3.20 -2.39
CA LYS A 53 17.28 4.59 -1.97
C LYS A 53 16.00 5.43 -2.05
N ALA A 54 14.82 4.82 -1.92
CA ALA A 54 13.53 5.51 -2.04
C ALA A 54 13.42 6.82 -1.23
N GLY A 55 14.01 6.87 -0.03
CA GLY A 55 14.04 8.08 0.80
C GLY A 55 14.91 9.23 0.28
N GLN A 56 15.69 9.02 -0.77
CA GLN A 56 16.53 10.03 -1.44
C GLN A 56 16.04 10.33 -2.86
N ILE A 57 14.95 9.70 -3.30
CA ILE A 57 14.36 9.92 -4.63
C ILE A 57 13.26 10.97 -4.47
N TYR A 58 13.43 12.09 -5.17
CA TYR A 58 12.47 13.20 -5.15
C TYR A 58 12.01 13.52 -6.57
N ARG A 59 10.72 13.86 -6.71
CA ARG A 59 10.16 14.31 -7.99
C ARG A 59 10.13 15.84 -8.03
N LEU A 60 10.73 16.42 -9.06
CA LEU A 60 10.65 17.85 -9.32
C LEU A 60 9.23 18.21 -9.79
N ALA A 61 8.64 19.22 -9.16
CA ALA A 61 7.32 19.74 -9.52
C ALA A 61 7.39 21.26 -9.70
N ASN A 62 6.47 21.78 -10.50
CA ASN A 62 6.26 23.20 -10.73
C ASN A 62 5.03 23.67 -9.97
N GLU A 63 5.19 24.72 -9.19
CA GLU A 63 4.09 25.48 -8.60
C GLU A 63 4.21 26.93 -9.09
N ALA A 64 3.21 27.39 -9.83
CA ALA A 64 3.18 28.74 -10.39
C ALA A 64 1.85 29.40 -10.06
N HIS A 65 1.87 30.70 -9.75
CA HIS A 65 0.67 31.51 -9.57
C HIS A 65 0.49 32.39 -10.81
N ILE A 66 -0.53 32.09 -11.62
CA ILE A 66 -0.82 32.83 -12.86
C ILE A 66 -2.24 33.37 -12.75
N GLY A 67 -2.42 34.69 -12.84
CA GLY A 67 -3.74 35.33 -12.85
C GLY A 67 -4.60 35.04 -11.61
N GLY A 68 -3.98 34.81 -10.45
CA GLY A 68 -4.69 34.46 -9.20
C GLY A 68 -5.03 32.97 -9.06
N GLN A 69 -4.71 32.12 -10.04
CA GLN A 69 -4.84 30.68 -9.93
C GLN A 69 -3.50 30.02 -9.61
N GLN A 70 -3.53 29.05 -8.69
CA GLN A 70 -2.38 28.19 -8.42
C GLN A 70 -2.37 27.03 -9.41
N ILE A 71 -1.30 26.92 -10.18
CA ILE A 71 -1.05 25.83 -11.11
C ILE A 71 0.03 24.94 -10.51
N ARG A 72 -0.32 23.69 -10.24
CA ARG A 72 0.62 22.64 -9.82
C ARG A 72 0.79 21.64 -10.95
N SER A 73 2.02 21.42 -11.39
CA SER A 73 2.34 20.48 -12.46
C SER A 73 3.52 19.60 -12.07
N ALA A 74 3.40 18.30 -12.33
CA ALA A 74 4.51 17.36 -12.21
C ALA A 74 5.48 17.44 -13.40
N GLN A 75 5.16 18.22 -14.44
CA GLN A 75 6.02 18.41 -15.59
C GLN A 75 6.99 19.56 -15.35
N THR A 76 8.26 19.29 -15.56
CA THR A 76 9.34 20.28 -15.47
C THR A 76 10.07 20.41 -16.80
N PRO A 77 10.64 21.58 -17.11
CA PRO A 77 11.51 21.73 -18.27
C PRO A 77 12.66 20.73 -18.23
N ALA A 78 12.94 20.07 -19.36
CA ALA A 78 14.01 19.08 -19.47
C ALA A 78 15.40 19.56 -18.97
N PRO A 79 15.80 20.84 -19.14
CA PRO A 79 17.09 21.33 -18.66
C PRO A 79 17.26 21.35 -17.13
N TRP A 80 16.18 21.28 -16.36
CA TRP A 80 16.24 21.42 -14.90
C TRP A 80 17.00 20.30 -14.22
N GLY A 81 16.79 19.05 -14.62
CA GLY A 81 17.52 17.90 -14.08
C GLY A 81 19.05 18.07 -14.16
N PRO A 82 19.64 18.27 -15.35
CA PRO A 82 21.09 18.46 -15.49
C PRO A 82 21.59 19.81 -14.97
N ALA A 83 20.76 20.85 -14.85
CA ALA A 83 21.16 22.10 -14.20
C ALA A 83 21.30 21.91 -12.69
N LEU A 84 20.31 21.28 -12.05
CA LEU A 84 20.32 20.99 -10.62
C LEU A 84 21.51 20.11 -10.22
N ALA A 85 21.80 19.05 -10.98
CA ALA A 85 22.95 18.18 -10.74
C ALA A 85 24.31 18.89 -10.93
N ARG A 86 24.36 20.02 -11.64
CA ARG A 86 25.59 20.81 -11.84
C ARG A 86 25.77 21.91 -10.79
N GLU A 87 24.68 22.52 -10.37
CA GLU A 87 24.70 23.70 -9.50
C GLU A 87 24.58 23.34 -8.01
N PHE A 88 23.99 22.19 -7.68
CA PHE A 88 23.76 21.74 -6.30
C PHE A 88 24.52 20.45 -6.00
N PRO A 89 25.57 20.48 -5.15
CA PRO A 89 26.37 19.30 -4.81
C PRO A 89 25.57 18.23 -4.05
N GLU A 90 24.42 18.57 -3.47
CA GLU A 90 23.50 17.65 -2.80
C GLU A 90 22.75 16.74 -3.78
N VAL A 91 22.68 17.12 -5.06
CA VAL A 91 21.99 16.36 -6.11
C VAL A 91 22.95 15.34 -6.72
N LEU A 92 22.88 14.10 -6.22
CA LEU A 92 23.76 13.01 -6.69
C LEU A 92 23.52 12.61 -8.15
N GLN A 93 22.25 12.58 -8.57
CA GLN A 93 21.86 12.15 -9.91
C GLN A 93 20.50 12.73 -10.28
N ALA A 94 20.34 13.12 -11.54
CA ALA A 94 19.06 13.54 -12.11
C ALA A 94 18.75 12.72 -13.36
N MET A 95 17.50 12.28 -13.48
CA MET A 95 16.98 11.56 -14.64
C MET A 95 15.57 12.07 -14.98
N ARG A 96 15.13 11.82 -16.22
CA ARG A 96 13.82 12.24 -16.74
C ARG A 96 13.09 11.03 -17.31
#